data_AF-A0A7S4GJX7-F1
#
_entry.id   AF-A0A7S4GJX7-F1
#
_cell.length_a   1.000
_cell.length_b   1.000
_cell.length_c   1.000
_cell.angle_alpha   90.00
_cell.angle_beta   90.00
_cell.angle_gamma   90.00
#
_symmetry.space_group_name_H-M   'P 1'
#
loop_
_entity.id
_entity.type
_entity.pdbx_description
1 polymer ?
#
loop_
_entity_poly.entity_id
_entity_poly.type
_entity_poly.pdbx_seq_one_letter_code
_entity_poly.pdbx_strand_id
1 'polypeptide(L)'
;FFFVLPHLVMPLCPLPVALTCFACFAVELGTQMTISVPARILRPTVTKYTGRFTFLTVQSNFLGVLYFLGVLLSGWVVKAPALEAILVRTFPLCFSLGFFLTPAYYVLDHFQDASKQIRQKFSDKFPYVYVAAHLEHCFAAPAVVLYARFFTLTVGIADILFFVGGYASFYVAFSILTKCATGEWVYPVFDEVEAAGGKLGIAAFFTVLVSLFVALGFLGTVL
;
A
#
# COMPACT_ATOMS: atom_id res chain seq x y z
N PHE A 1 -18.54 -23.70 39.20
CA PHE A 1 -17.59 -22.67 38.75
C PHE A 1 -16.56 -23.33 37.83
N PHE A 2 -16.86 -23.36 36.53
CA PHE A 2 -15.86 -23.77 35.54
C PHE A 2 -14.90 -22.60 35.36
N PHE A 3 -13.64 -22.80 35.76
CA PHE A 3 -12.55 -21.93 35.36
C PHE A 3 -12.39 -22.06 33.84
N VAL A 4 -12.91 -21.09 33.09
CA VAL A 4 -12.46 -20.84 31.72
C VAL A 4 -11.02 -20.35 31.87
N LEU A 5 -10.05 -21.23 31.62
CA LEU A 5 -8.67 -20.82 31.42
C LEU A 5 -8.68 -19.65 30.42
N PRO A 6 -8.09 -18.49 30.73
CA PRO A 6 -7.95 -17.45 29.73
C PRO A 6 -7.14 -18.07 28.60
N HIS A 7 -7.79 -18.36 27.49
CA HIS A 7 -7.12 -18.82 26.28
C HIS A 7 -5.99 -17.83 26.04
N LEU A 8 -4.75 -18.31 26.17
CA LEU A 8 -3.58 -17.55 25.76
C LEU A 8 -3.77 -17.26 24.28
N VAL A 9 -4.30 -16.07 23.99
CA VAL A 9 -4.34 -15.52 22.65
C VAL A 9 -2.88 -15.44 22.22
N MET A 10 -2.47 -16.40 21.40
CA MET A 10 -1.13 -16.40 20.84
C MET A 10 -1.07 -15.22 19.85
N PRO A 11 -0.03 -14.39 19.91
CA PRO A 11 0.10 -13.27 19.00
C PRO A 11 0.15 -13.77 17.55
N LEU A 12 -0.40 -12.97 16.62
CA LEU A 12 -0.46 -13.28 15.19
C LEU A 12 0.91 -13.59 14.57
N CYS A 13 1.99 -13.05 15.15
CA CYS A 13 3.36 -13.36 14.77
C CYS A 13 4.33 -13.08 15.93
N PRO A 14 5.59 -13.54 15.85
CA PRO A 14 6.64 -13.19 16.81
C PRO A 14 6.89 -11.67 16.89
N LEU A 15 7.20 -11.15 18.08
CA LEU A 15 7.45 -9.73 18.32
C LEU A 15 8.50 -9.12 17.36
N PRO A 16 9.65 -9.77 17.07
CA PRO A 16 10.62 -9.23 16.13
C PRO A 16 10.06 -9.03 14.72
N VAL A 17 9.14 -9.91 14.27
CA VAL A 17 8.48 -9.80 12.97
C VAL A 17 7.55 -8.60 12.96
N ALA A 18 6.69 -8.45 13.98
CA ALA A 18 5.78 -7.31 14.10
C ALA A 18 6.54 -5.97 14.13
N LEU A 19 7.62 -5.88 14.93
CA LEU A 19 8.44 -4.69 15.02
C LEU A 19 9.14 -4.36 13.70
N THR A 20 9.69 -5.38 13.02
CA THR A 20 10.37 -5.20 11.73
C THR A 20 9.40 -4.66 10.68
N CYS A 21 8.23 -5.29 10.55
CA CYS A 21 7.23 -4.88 9.56
C CYS A 21 6.70 -3.48 9.85
N PHE A 22 6.42 -3.15 11.12
CA PHE A 22 6.03 -1.80 11.52
C PHE A 22 7.12 -0.77 11.18
N ALA A 23 8.38 -1.07 11.52
CA ALA A 23 9.51 -0.17 11.25
C ALA A 23 9.70 0.05 9.74
N CYS A 24 9.58 -1.00 8.92
CA CYS A 24 9.63 -0.89 7.46
C CYS A 24 8.60 0.12 6.96
N PHE A 25 7.31 -0.10 7.23
CA PHE A 25 6.25 0.81 6.77
C PHE A 25 6.35 2.22 7.37
N ALA A 26 6.82 2.35 8.62
CA ALA A 26 7.03 3.64 9.26
C ALA A 26 8.16 4.43 8.59
N VAL A 27 9.25 3.77 8.16
CA VAL A 27 10.33 4.39 7.39
C VAL A 27 9.83 4.81 6.01
N GLU A 28 9.03 3.99 5.33
CA GLU A 28 8.49 4.32 4.00
C GLU A 28 7.52 5.51 4.05
N LEU A 29 6.60 5.52 5.02
CA LEU A 29 5.71 6.65 5.26
C LEU A 29 6.47 7.89 5.73
N GLY A 30 7.41 7.72 6.66
CA GLY A 30 8.25 8.81 7.19
C GLY A 30 9.08 9.47 6.09
N THR A 31 9.62 8.67 5.16
CA THR A 31 10.35 9.13 3.98
C THR A 31 9.47 10.07 3.15
N GLN A 32 8.25 9.64 2.82
CA GLN A 32 7.28 10.45 2.09
C GLN A 32 6.99 11.76 2.78
N MET A 33 6.86 11.77 4.11
CA MET A 33 6.49 12.98 4.85
C MET A 33 7.66 13.96 5.03
N THR A 34 8.90 13.48 5.07
CA THR A 34 10.03 14.28 5.54
C THR A 34 11.08 14.60 4.49
N ILE A 35 11.47 13.64 3.64
CA ILE A 35 12.60 13.81 2.71
C ILE A 35 12.22 13.80 1.24
N SER A 36 11.05 13.27 0.90
CA SER A 36 10.53 13.30 -0.47
C SER A 36 10.10 14.70 -0.90
N VAL A 37 10.22 14.99 -2.20
CA VAL A 37 9.72 16.24 -2.78
C VAL A 37 8.26 16.46 -2.38
N PRO A 38 7.88 17.65 -1.85
CA PRO A 38 6.50 17.96 -1.49
C PRO A 38 5.54 17.76 -2.67
N ALA A 39 4.41 17.09 -2.42
CA ALA A 39 3.37 16.84 -3.42
C ALA A 39 2.93 18.10 -4.19
N ARG A 40 2.76 19.22 -3.46
CA ARG A 40 2.41 20.54 -4.02
C ARG A 40 3.47 21.13 -4.98
N ILE A 41 4.70 20.62 -4.96
CA ILE A 41 5.78 21.03 -5.85
C ILE A 41 5.91 20.04 -6.99
N LEU A 42 5.82 18.74 -6.67
CA LEU A 42 6.00 17.65 -7.62
C LEU A 42 4.85 17.59 -8.64
N ARG A 43 3.60 17.61 -8.15
CA ARG A 43 2.37 17.46 -8.94
C ARG A 43 1.25 18.34 -8.35
N PRO A 44 1.36 19.68 -8.42
CA PRO A 44 0.44 20.60 -7.76
C PRO A 44 -1.04 20.41 -8.14
N THR A 45 -1.32 20.18 -9.43
CA THR A 45 -2.69 20.05 -9.93
C THR A 45 -3.37 18.80 -9.39
N VAL A 46 -2.75 17.63 -9.56
CA VAL A 46 -3.33 16.34 -9.15
C VAL A 46 -3.41 16.17 -7.62
N THR A 47 -2.57 16.88 -6.87
CA THR A 47 -2.51 16.81 -5.40
C THR A 47 -3.23 17.97 -4.70
N LYS A 48 -3.93 18.81 -5.45
CA LYS A 48 -4.58 20.02 -4.95
C LYS A 48 -5.54 19.77 -3.77
N TYR A 49 -6.31 18.69 -3.81
CA TYR A 49 -7.39 18.45 -2.85
C TYR A 49 -7.00 17.50 -1.71
N THR A 50 -6.20 16.47 -2.01
CA THR A 50 -5.85 15.40 -1.07
C THR A 50 -4.36 15.34 -0.75
N GLY A 51 -3.54 16.21 -1.32
CA GLY A 51 -2.11 16.26 -1.07
C GLY A 51 -1.42 14.93 -1.41
N ARG A 52 -0.58 14.44 -0.49
CA ARG A 52 0.12 13.15 -0.66
C ARG A 52 -0.82 11.95 -0.68
N PHE A 53 -2.00 12.04 -0.05
CA PHE A 53 -2.98 10.96 -0.06
C PHE A 53 -3.59 10.70 -1.43
N THR A 54 -3.30 11.51 -2.47
CA THR A 54 -3.62 11.13 -3.85
C THR A 54 -2.91 9.84 -4.28
N PHE A 55 -1.69 9.61 -3.82
CA PHE A 55 -0.87 8.50 -4.28
C PHE A 55 -1.16 7.21 -3.51
N LEU A 56 -1.33 6.11 -4.24
CA LEU A 56 -1.52 4.77 -3.71
C LEU A 56 -0.40 4.39 -2.75
N THR A 57 0.84 4.76 -3.05
CA THR A 57 2.01 4.49 -2.20
C THR A 57 1.84 5.07 -0.81
N VAL A 58 1.34 6.30 -0.70
CA VAL A 58 1.12 6.97 0.60
C VAL A 58 -0.03 6.30 1.35
N GLN A 59 -1.14 6.01 0.66
CA GLN A 59 -2.27 5.33 1.29
C GLN A 59 -1.88 3.92 1.77
N SER A 60 -1.14 3.18 0.95
CA SER A 60 -0.66 1.83 1.24
C SER A 60 0.29 1.82 2.43
N ASN A 61 1.25 2.74 2.47
CA ASN A 61 2.20 2.83 3.57
C ASN A 61 1.50 3.23 4.87
N PHE A 62 0.56 4.17 4.80
CA PHE A 62 -0.26 4.56 5.94
C PHE A 62 -1.09 3.38 6.48
N LEU A 63 -1.76 2.62 5.60
CA LEU A 63 -2.50 1.42 5.98
C LEU A 63 -1.58 0.33 6.54
N GLY A 64 -0.38 0.14 5.98
CA GLY A 64 0.63 -0.77 6.50
C GLY A 64 1.10 -0.41 7.91
N VAL A 65 1.40 0.88 8.16
CA VAL A 65 1.74 1.38 9.50
C VAL A 65 0.61 1.08 10.49
N LEU A 66 -0.64 1.40 10.15
CA LEU A 66 -1.78 1.14 11.02
C LEU A 66 -1.99 -0.36 11.27
N TYR A 67 -1.83 -1.18 10.24
CA TYR A 67 -1.96 -2.63 10.33
C TYR A 67 -0.94 -3.21 11.31
N PHE A 68 0.35 -2.94 11.12
CA PHE A 68 1.40 -3.50 11.97
C PHE A 68 1.45 -2.87 13.36
N LEU A 69 1.03 -1.61 13.52
CA LEU A 69 0.76 -1.05 14.84
C LEU A 69 -0.36 -1.83 15.54
N GLY A 70 -1.44 -2.15 14.81
CA GLY A 70 -2.51 -2.99 15.31
C GLY A 70 -2.01 -4.36 15.77
N VAL A 71 -1.17 -5.03 14.96
CA VAL A 71 -0.56 -6.33 15.31
C VAL A 71 0.28 -6.23 16.60
N LEU A 72 1.08 -5.16 16.75
CA LEU A 72 1.85 -4.92 17.97
C LEU A 72 0.93 -4.71 19.18
N LEU A 73 -0.08 -3.86 19.04
CA LEU A 73 -1.01 -3.54 20.14
C LEU A 73 -1.86 -4.76 20.54
N SER A 74 -2.40 -5.49 19.57
CA SER A 74 -3.26 -6.64 19.82
C SER A 74 -2.48 -7.84 20.34
N GLY A 75 -1.27 -8.11 19.84
CA GLY A 75 -0.49 -9.28 20.24
C GLY A 75 0.36 -9.08 21.49
N TRP A 76 0.87 -7.86 21.71
CA TRP A 76 2.00 -7.66 22.62
C TRP A 76 1.79 -6.58 23.70
N VAL A 77 0.84 -5.66 23.52
CA VAL A 77 0.63 -4.55 24.47
C VAL A 77 -0.65 -4.70 25.28
N VAL A 78 -1.80 -4.66 24.61
CA VAL A 78 -3.11 -4.56 25.29
C VAL A 78 -3.90 -5.86 25.24
N LYS A 79 -3.56 -6.80 24.35
CA LYS A 79 -4.33 -8.04 24.10
C LYS A 79 -5.79 -7.75 23.76
N ALA A 80 -6.04 -7.48 22.48
CA ALA A 80 -7.35 -7.03 21.98
C ALA A 80 -7.92 -8.02 20.94
N PRO A 81 -8.72 -9.03 21.35
CA PRO A 81 -9.23 -10.06 20.44
C PRO A 81 -10.10 -9.52 19.30
N ALA A 82 -10.87 -8.46 19.55
CA ALA A 82 -11.67 -7.82 18.50
C ALA A 82 -10.80 -7.16 17.43
N LEU A 83 -9.68 -6.55 17.83
CA LEU A 83 -8.72 -5.98 16.89
C LEU A 83 -8.01 -7.10 16.11
N GLU A 84 -7.63 -8.18 16.78
CA GLU A 84 -7.04 -9.36 16.14
C GLU A 84 -7.93 -9.94 15.04
N ALA A 85 -9.24 -10.09 15.31
CA ALA A 85 -10.19 -10.56 14.31
C ALA A 85 -10.25 -9.64 13.07
N ILE A 86 -10.14 -8.32 13.26
CA ILE A 86 -10.08 -7.35 12.15
C ILE A 86 -8.75 -7.51 11.39
N LEU A 87 -7.62 -7.63 12.08
CA LEU A 87 -6.29 -7.80 11.49
C LEU A 87 -6.18 -9.08 10.66
N VAL A 88 -6.82 -10.17 11.09
CA VAL A 88 -6.91 -11.42 10.32
C VAL A 88 -7.64 -11.18 9.00
N ARG A 89 -8.83 -10.57 9.07
CA ARG A 89 -9.67 -10.32 7.89
C ARG A 89 -9.07 -9.32 6.91
N THR A 90 -8.24 -8.39 7.41
CA THR A 90 -7.61 -7.33 6.61
C THR A 90 -6.18 -7.65 6.17
N PHE A 91 -5.60 -8.78 6.63
CA PHE A 91 -4.29 -9.22 6.19
C PHE A 91 -4.15 -9.29 4.66
N PRO A 92 -5.10 -9.87 3.89
CA PRO A 92 -4.97 -9.94 2.43
C PRO A 92 -4.83 -8.56 1.77
N LEU A 93 -5.47 -7.53 2.33
CA LEU A 93 -5.33 -6.16 1.85
C LEU A 93 -3.95 -5.60 2.15
N CYS A 94 -3.46 -5.76 3.38
CA CYS A 94 -2.11 -5.34 3.75
C CYS A 94 -1.05 -6.02 2.87
N PHE A 95 -1.18 -7.34 2.67
CA PHE A 95 -0.30 -8.11 1.80
C PHE A 95 -0.35 -7.61 0.35
N SER A 96 -1.56 -7.48 -0.22
CA SER A 96 -1.73 -7.05 -1.61
C SER A 96 -1.13 -5.67 -1.85
N LEU A 97 -1.40 -4.71 -0.95
CA LEU A 97 -0.82 -3.36 -1.02
C LEU A 97 0.70 -3.40 -0.93
N GLY A 98 1.25 -4.02 0.12
CA GLY A 98 2.69 -4.05 0.34
C GLY A 98 3.45 -4.77 -0.77
N PHE A 99 2.92 -5.90 -1.24
CA PHE A 99 3.52 -6.68 -2.32
C PHE A 99 3.43 -5.96 -3.66
N PHE A 100 2.33 -5.25 -3.96
CA PHE A 100 2.16 -4.54 -5.23
C PHE A 100 3.07 -3.32 -5.35
N LEU A 101 3.29 -2.56 -4.27
CA LEU A 101 4.02 -1.29 -4.34
C LEU A 101 5.42 -1.42 -4.92
N THR A 102 6.21 -2.39 -4.44
CA THR A 102 7.61 -2.53 -4.86
C THR A 102 7.73 -2.87 -6.35
N PRO A 103 7.06 -3.92 -6.88
CA PRO A 103 7.09 -4.21 -8.31
C PRO A 103 6.47 -3.09 -9.15
N ALA A 104 5.35 -2.50 -8.73
CA ALA A 104 4.70 -1.43 -9.47
C ALA A 104 5.63 -0.24 -9.67
N TYR A 105 6.39 0.16 -8.65
CA TYR A 105 7.39 1.20 -8.79
C TYR A 105 8.44 0.85 -9.85
N TYR A 106 9.07 -0.33 -9.76
CA TYR A 106 10.15 -0.66 -10.69
C TYR A 106 9.65 -0.87 -12.12
N VAL A 107 8.45 -1.42 -12.29
CA VAL A 107 7.88 -1.69 -13.62
C VAL A 107 7.29 -0.43 -14.25
N LEU A 108 6.63 0.44 -13.47
CA LEU A 108 5.83 1.54 -14.00
C LEU A 108 6.46 2.92 -13.85
N ASP A 109 7.45 3.11 -12.97
CA ASP A 109 7.95 4.46 -12.64
C ASP A 109 9.48 4.58 -12.66
N HIS A 110 10.20 3.68 -11.99
CA HIS A 110 11.64 3.83 -11.74
C HIS A 110 12.45 4.06 -13.01
N PHE A 111 12.21 3.23 -14.03
CA PHE A 111 12.93 3.27 -15.29
C PHE A 111 12.34 4.24 -16.31
N GLN A 112 11.19 4.88 -16.03
CA GLN A 112 10.60 5.87 -16.93
C GLN A 112 11.44 7.14 -16.99
N ASP A 113 11.63 7.66 -18.20
CA ASP A 113 12.45 8.85 -18.43
C ASP A 113 11.84 10.11 -17.81
N ALA A 114 10.51 10.23 -17.82
CA ALA A 114 9.81 11.31 -17.13
C ALA A 114 10.18 11.35 -15.63
N SER A 115 10.21 10.19 -14.97
CA SER A 115 10.52 10.09 -13.55
C SER A 115 12.00 10.34 -13.27
N LYS A 116 12.91 9.90 -14.14
CA LYS A 116 14.34 10.25 -14.06
C LYS A 116 14.56 11.75 -14.19
N GLN A 117 13.90 12.40 -15.16
CA GLN A 117 14.00 13.85 -15.38
C GLN A 117 13.44 14.64 -14.20
N ILE A 118 12.35 14.18 -13.59
CA ILE A 118 11.80 14.78 -12.37
C ILE A 118 12.81 14.73 -11.24
N ARG A 119 13.45 13.58 -10.99
CA ARG A 119 14.48 13.44 -9.94
C ARG A 119 15.67 14.35 -10.20
N GLN A 120 16.14 14.40 -11.45
CA GLN A 120 17.23 15.30 -11.87
C GLN A 120 16.86 16.77 -11.67
N LYS A 121 15.65 17.18 -12.05
CA LYS A 121 15.17 18.56 -11.90
C LYS A 121 15.17 19.03 -10.44
N PHE A 122 14.93 18.11 -9.51
CA PHE A 122 14.80 18.42 -8.09
C PHE A 122 16.04 18.11 -7.26
N SER A 123 17.10 17.53 -7.84
CA SER A 123 18.30 17.09 -7.11
C SER A 123 18.98 18.21 -6.33
N ASP A 124 19.04 19.41 -6.91
CA ASP A 124 19.77 20.53 -6.31
C ASP A 124 19.07 21.10 -5.08
N LYS A 125 17.74 20.95 -5.02
CA LYS A 125 16.90 21.45 -3.93
C LYS A 125 16.53 20.38 -2.90
N PHE A 126 16.50 19.12 -3.34
CA PHE A 126 16.10 17.97 -2.53
C PHE A 126 17.21 16.91 -2.64
N PRO A 127 18.26 16.98 -1.79
CA PRO A 127 19.47 16.18 -1.95
C PRO A 127 19.23 14.67 -1.83
N TYR A 128 18.15 14.26 -1.15
CA TYR A 128 17.76 12.87 -0.98
C TYR A 128 16.74 12.38 -2.02
N VAL A 129 16.45 13.13 -3.08
CA VAL A 129 15.36 12.79 -4.04
C VAL A 129 15.51 11.39 -4.65
N TYR A 130 16.73 10.94 -4.93
CA TYR A 130 16.97 9.59 -5.46
C TYR A 130 16.77 8.51 -4.39
N VAL A 131 17.28 8.74 -3.19
CA VAL A 131 17.15 7.78 -2.06
C VAL A 131 15.69 7.68 -1.63
N ALA A 132 15.04 8.84 -1.44
CA ALA A 132 13.64 8.93 -1.11
C ALA A 132 12.80 8.14 -2.11
N ALA A 133 13.00 8.34 -3.40
CA ALA A 133 12.28 7.64 -4.45
C ALA A 133 12.42 6.10 -4.40
N HIS A 134 13.35 5.51 -3.65
CA HIS A 134 13.40 4.06 -3.40
C HIS A 134 12.82 3.71 -2.03
N LEU A 135 13.17 4.50 -1.01
CA LEU A 135 12.76 4.31 0.36
C LEU A 135 11.24 4.38 0.56
N GLU A 136 10.46 4.93 -0.38
CA GLU A 136 9.00 4.96 -0.25
C GLU A 136 8.30 3.62 -0.46
N HIS A 137 8.99 2.58 -0.95
CA HIS A 137 8.36 1.28 -1.28
C HIS A 137 9.34 0.10 -1.29
N CYS A 138 10.62 0.27 -0.95
CA CYS A 138 11.62 -0.81 -1.05
C CYS A 138 11.47 -1.90 0.02
N PHE A 139 10.79 -1.61 1.13
CA PHE A 139 10.61 -2.52 2.25
C PHE A 139 9.22 -3.14 2.31
N ALA A 140 8.23 -2.56 1.61
CA ALA A 140 6.83 -2.99 1.63
C ALA A 140 6.66 -4.47 1.29
N ALA A 141 7.16 -4.91 0.13
CA ALA A 141 7.05 -6.31 -0.29
C ALA A 141 7.84 -7.27 0.63
N PRO A 142 9.12 -7.03 0.97
CA PRO A 142 9.83 -7.86 1.95
C PRO A 142 9.13 -7.98 3.30
N ALA A 143 8.55 -6.89 3.82
CA ALA A 143 7.88 -6.88 5.11
C ALA A 143 6.61 -7.75 5.10
N VAL A 144 5.74 -7.60 4.10
CA VAL A 144 4.51 -8.40 4.04
C VAL A 144 4.78 -9.87 3.70
N VAL A 145 5.82 -10.17 2.92
CA VAL A 145 6.25 -11.56 2.66
C VAL A 145 6.81 -12.17 3.95
N LEU A 146 7.65 -11.45 4.69
CA LEU A 146 8.15 -11.91 5.99
C LEU A 146 6.99 -12.22 6.93
N TYR A 147 6.02 -11.31 7.06
CA TYR A 147 4.86 -11.51 7.93
C TYR A 147 3.98 -12.69 7.49
N ALA A 148 3.74 -12.85 6.17
CA ALA A 148 2.95 -13.95 5.63
C ALA A 148 3.48 -15.32 6.10
N ARG A 149 4.81 -15.51 6.16
CA ARG A 149 5.45 -16.75 6.64
C ARG A 149 5.11 -17.13 8.08
N PHE A 150 4.64 -16.19 8.89
CA PHE A 150 4.23 -16.42 10.28
C PHE A 150 2.72 -16.33 10.46
N PHE A 151 1.97 -15.92 9.43
CA PHE A 151 0.52 -15.80 9.49
C PHE A 151 -0.13 -17.14 9.17
N THR A 152 -0.61 -17.84 10.19
CA THR A 152 -1.15 -19.22 10.03
C THR A 152 -2.68 -19.29 10.03
N LEU A 153 -3.36 -18.14 10.03
CA LEU A 153 -4.82 -18.09 10.16
C LEU A 153 -5.50 -18.09 8.79
N THR A 154 -6.65 -18.75 8.72
CA THR A 154 -7.46 -18.80 7.49
C THR A 154 -8.27 -17.53 7.31
N VAL A 155 -8.29 -17.01 6.08
CA VAL A 155 -9.10 -15.84 5.71
C VAL A 155 -10.20 -16.25 4.74
N GLY A 156 -11.41 -15.73 4.93
CA GLY A 156 -12.54 -16.04 4.06
C GLY A 156 -12.40 -15.37 2.70
N ILE A 157 -12.86 -16.06 1.64
CA ILE A 157 -12.90 -15.51 0.27
C ILE A 157 -13.68 -14.19 0.23
N ALA A 158 -14.78 -14.11 0.97
CA ALA A 158 -15.59 -12.90 1.06
C ALA A 158 -14.80 -11.71 1.62
N ASP A 159 -13.89 -11.93 2.59
CA ASP A 159 -13.04 -10.89 3.14
C ASP A 159 -12.00 -10.41 2.11
N ILE A 160 -11.42 -11.33 1.32
CA ILE A 160 -10.50 -10.96 0.24
C ILE A 160 -11.22 -10.07 -0.79
N LEU A 161 -12.38 -10.50 -1.27
CA LEU A 161 -13.14 -9.73 -2.26
C LEU A 161 -13.58 -8.37 -1.69
N PHE A 162 -14.05 -8.35 -0.44
CA PHE A 162 -14.53 -7.13 0.20
C PHE A 162 -13.40 -6.14 0.50
N PHE A 163 -12.35 -6.56 1.21
CA PHE A 163 -11.27 -5.66 1.60
C PHE A 163 -10.32 -5.36 0.44
N VAL A 164 -9.88 -6.36 -0.30
CA VAL A 164 -8.90 -6.18 -1.39
C VAL A 164 -9.58 -5.62 -2.63
N GLY A 165 -10.63 -6.31 -3.10
CA GLY A 165 -11.40 -5.87 -4.27
C GLY A 165 -12.11 -4.55 -4.03
N GLY A 166 -12.70 -4.37 -2.85
CA GLY A 166 -13.34 -3.10 -2.46
C GLY A 166 -12.36 -1.94 -2.38
N TYR A 167 -11.20 -2.11 -1.75
CA TYR A 167 -10.19 -1.04 -1.68
C TYR A 167 -9.60 -0.73 -3.07
N ALA A 168 -9.27 -1.74 -3.88
CA ALA A 168 -8.75 -1.52 -5.23
C ALA A 168 -9.77 -0.78 -6.11
N SER A 169 -11.05 -1.17 -6.04
CA SER A 169 -12.14 -0.49 -6.75
C SER A 169 -12.34 0.93 -6.25
N PHE A 170 -12.27 1.14 -4.93
CA PHE A 170 -12.32 2.47 -4.31
C PHE A 170 -11.18 3.36 -4.83
N TYR A 171 -9.94 2.84 -4.89
CA TYR A 171 -8.79 3.62 -5.36
C TYR A 171 -8.88 3.96 -6.85
N VAL A 172 -9.40 3.04 -7.68
CA VAL A 172 -9.72 3.32 -9.08
C VAL A 172 -10.77 4.43 -9.20
N ALA A 173 -11.88 4.33 -8.46
CA ALA A 173 -12.91 5.36 -8.45
C ALA A 173 -12.35 6.71 -7.99
N PHE A 174 -11.52 6.71 -6.94
CA PHE A 174 -10.80 7.89 -6.47
C PHE A 174 -9.90 8.49 -7.57
N SER A 175 -9.19 7.68 -8.33
CA SER A 175 -8.33 8.13 -9.44
C SER A 175 -9.15 8.76 -10.57
N ILE A 176 -10.31 8.19 -10.92
CA ILE A 176 -11.25 8.74 -11.90
C ILE A 176 -11.80 10.09 -11.41
N LEU A 177 -12.26 10.15 -10.16
CA LEU A 177 -12.77 11.40 -9.58
C LEU A 177 -11.69 12.48 -9.52
N THR A 178 -10.45 12.11 -9.23
CA THR A 178 -9.30 13.02 -9.27
C THR A 178 -9.07 13.54 -10.69
N LYS A 179 -9.10 12.67 -11.71
CA LYS A 179 -9.01 13.08 -13.13
C LYS A 179 -10.13 14.04 -13.51
N CYS A 180 -11.38 13.74 -13.13
CA CYS A 180 -12.51 14.63 -13.39
C CYS A 180 -12.36 16.00 -12.72
N ALA A 181 -11.84 16.04 -11.49
CA ALA A 181 -11.70 17.27 -10.72
C ALA A 181 -10.47 18.13 -11.09
N THR A 182 -9.42 17.50 -11.64
CA THR A 182 -8.12 18.14 -11.85
C THR A 182 -7.71 18.21 -13.33
N GLY A 183 -8.32 17.41 -14.20
CA GLY A 183 -7.93 17.25 -15.60
C GLY A 183 -6.71 16.34 -15.80
N GLU A 184 -6.04 15.90 -14.74
CA GLU A 184 -4.80 15.10 -14.78
C GLU A 184 -5.01 13.72 -14.16
N TRP A 185 -4.40 12.69 -14.76
CA TRP A 185 -4.39 11.37 -14.13
C TRP A 185 -3.39 11.33 -12.98
N VAL A 186 -3.69 10.54 -11.95
CA VAL A 186 -2.79 10.34 -10.80
C VAL A 186 -1.42 9.85 -11.26
N TYR A 187 -1.41 8.87 -12.17
CA TYR A 187 -0.20 8.25 -12.70
C TYR A 187 -0.06 8.47 -14.21
N PRO A 188 1.15 8.77 -14.72
CA PRO A 188 1.40 9.01 -16.16
C PRO A 188 0.99 7.84 -17.05
N VAL A 189 1.16 6.60 -16.57
CA VAL A 189 0.76 5.39 -17.31
C VAL A 189 -0.72 5.39 -17.70
N PHE A 190 -1.59 6.07 -16.94
CA PHE A 190 -3.00 6.20 -17.31
C PHE A 190 -3.19 7.11 -18.52
N ASP A 191 -2.43 8.22 -18.62
CA ASP A 191 -2.47 9.07 -19.82
C ASP A 191 -2.00 8.27 -21.06
N GLU A 192 -0.97 7.43 -20.92
CA GLU A 192 -0.48 6.55 -22.00
C GLU A 192 -1.52 5.52 -22.46
N VAL A 193 -2.18 4.85 -21.50
CA VAL A 193 -3.23 3.86 -21.77
C VAL A 193 -4.46 4.52 -22.39
N GLU A 194 -4.87 5.70 -21.91
CA GLU A 194 -5.98 6.47 -22.49
C GLU A 194 -5.65 6.95 -23.91
N ALA A 195 -4.42 7.41 -24.15
CA ALA A 195 -3.99 7.81 -25.49
C ALA A 195 -3.98 6.63 -26.48
N ALA A 196 -3.58 5.44 -26.03
CA ALA A 196 -3.49 4.26 -26.88
C ALA A 196 -4.85 3.57 -27.13
N GLY A 197 -5.72 3.50 -26.12
CA GLY A 197 -6.96 2.70 -26.16
C GLY A 197 -8.24 3.45 -25.80
N GLY A 198 -8.16 4.76 -25.57
CA GLY A 198 -9.28 5.57 -25.11
C GLY A 198 -9.85 5.11 -23.76
N LYS A 199 -11.12 5.43 -23.53
CA LYS A 199 -11.84 5.07 -22.29
C LYS A 199 -11.96 3.55 -22.09
N LEU A 200 -12.07 2.78 -23.18
CA LEU A 200 -12.12 1.32 -23.11
C LEU A 200 -10.77 0.75 -22.67
N GLY A 201 -9.66 1.29 -23.18
CA GLY A 201 -8.30 0.94 -22.73
C GLY A 201 -8.13 1.16 -21.23
N ILE A 202 -8.54 2.33 -20.72
CA ILE A 202 -8.53 2.63 -19.28
C ILE A 202 -9.39 1.65 -18.48
N ALA A 203 -10.62 1.37 -18.93
CA ALA A 203 -11.52 0.45 -18.23
C ALA A 203 -10.93 -0.97 -18.15
N ALA A 204 -10.36 -1.46 -19.26
CA ALA A 204 -9.67 -2.75 -19.29
C ALA A 204 -8.45 -2.77 -18.35
N PHE A 205 -7.63 -1.71 -18.39
CA PHE A 205 -6.46 -1.60 -17.53
C PHE A 205 -6.82 -1.57 -16.03
N PHE A 206 -7.84 -0.82 -15.64
CA PHE A 206 -8.33 -0.83 -14.26
C PHE A 206 -8.91 -2.18 -13.85
N THR A 207 -9.60 -2.88 -14.75
CA THR A 207 -10.08 -4.25 -14.48
C THR A 207 -8.93 -5.20 -14.21
N VAL A 208 -7.85 -5.12 -15.00
CA VAL A 208 -6.64 -5.91 -14.81
C VAL A 208 -5.98 -5.57 -13.47
N LEU A 209 -5.85 -4.28 -13.12
CA LEU A 209 -5.29 -3.87 -11.84
C LEU A 209 -6.09 -4.40 -10.65
N VAL A 210 -7.41 -4.23 -10.64
CA VAL A 210 -8.26 -4.75 -9.56
C VAL A 210 -8.13 -6.28 -9.45
N SER A 211 -8.12 -6.98 -10.58
CA SER A 211 -7.95 -8.44 -10.62
C SER A 211 -6.59 -8.86 -10.07
N LEU A 212 -5.52 -8.15 -10.40
CA LEU A 212 -4.18 -8.37 -9.87
C LEU A 212 -4.13 -8.17 -8.35
N PHE A 213 -4.73 -7.09 -7.83
CA PHE A 213 -4.82 -6.85 -6.40
C PHE A 213 -5.52 -8.00 -5.68
N VAL A 214 -6.68 -8.44 -6.19
CA VAL A 214 -7.42 -9.57 -5.63
C VAL A 214 -6.60 -10.86 -5.68
N ALA A 215 -5.93 -11.14 -6.80
CA ALA A 215 -5.04 -12.30 -6.94
C ALA A 215 -3.89 -12.28 -5.92
N LEU A 216 -3.28 -11.12 -5.68
CA LEU A 216 -2.27 -10.95 -4.63
C LEU A 216 -2.85 -11.15 -3.23
N GLY A 217 -4.11 -10.75 -2.99
CA GLY A 217 -4.82 -11.04 -1.75
C GLY A 217 -4.94 -12.54 -1.49
N PHE A 218 -5.32 -13.32 -2.51
CA PHE A 218 -5.32 -14.78 -2.43
C PHE A 218 -3.92 -15.34 -2.20
N LEU A 219 -2.92 -14.84 -2.94
CA LEU A 219 -1.52 -15.27 -2.79
C LEU A 219 -1.01 -15.08 -1.36
N GLY A 220 -1.33 -13.95 -0.72
CA GLY A 220 -0.93 -13.68 0.66
C GLY A 220 -1.46 -14.71 1.66
N THR A 221 -2.64 -15.28 1.40
CA THR A 221 -3.26 -16.27 2.30
C THR A 221 -2.70 -17.70 2.18
N VAL A 222 -1.83 -17.95 1.20
CA VAL A 222 -1.27 -19.29 0.91
C VAL A 222 0.26 -19.37 1.03
N LEU A 223 0.93 -18.26 1.35
CA LEU A 223 2.40 -18.09 1.41
C LEU A 223 2.99 -18.42 2.79
#